data_AF-A0ABC9YC16-F1
#
_entry.id   AF-A0ABC9YC16-F1
#
_cell.length_a   1.000
_cell.length_b   1.000
_cell.length_c   1.000
_cell.angle_alpha   90.00
_cell.angle_beta   90.00
_cell.angle_gamma   90.00
#
_symmetry.space_group_name_H-M   'P 1'
#
loop_
_entity.id
_entity.type
_entity.pdbx_description
1 polymer ?
#
loop_
_entity_poly.entity_id
_entity_poly.type
_entity_poly.pdbx_seq_one_letter_code
_entity_poly.pdbx_strand_id
1 'polypeptide(L)'
;MLDLILTNKEGLVGDVKLKGSLGCSDHEMVEFRILRAARRVHSKLTTLDFRRADFGLFRDLLHRIPWDKALEGRGAQDSWLIFKGHLLQAQERCIPTKRKSSNSTKRPPWMNKEVLGKVKQKKEAYRGWKQGQVAWEEYRETVQAGKDQVRKAKALIELNLARDVKDNKKSFSRYVSDKRRTRENVGPLQNETGHLVTQDMEKAEVFNDFFASVFTSKCLSHTA
;
A
#
# COMPACT_ATOMS: atom_id res chain seq x y z
N MET A 1 -15.77 -25.01 12.73
CA MET A 1 -15.92 -23.93 11.72
C MET A 1 -15.09 -22.75 12.20
N LEU A 2 -14.15 -22.25 11.39
CA LEU A 2 -13.06 -21.35 11.81
C LEU A 2 -12.99 -20.08 10.93
N ASP A 3 -14.08 -19.34 10.84
CA ASP A 3 -14.12 -18.09 10.06
C ASP A 3 -14.05 -16.87 11.00
N LEU A 4 -12.85 -16.30 11.15
CA LEU A 4 -12.58 -15.18 12.07
C LEU A 4 -12.41 -13.84 11.35
N ILE A 5 -12.84 -12.77 12.01
CA ILE A 5 -12.60 -11.39 11.59
C ILE A 5 -11.66 -10.74 12.61
N LEU A 6 -10.39 -10.54 12.23
CA LEU A 6 -9.40 -9.88 13.07
C LEU A 6 -9.39 -8.37 12.80
N THR A 7 -9.41 -7.56 13.86
CA THR A 7 -9.29 -6.09 13.81
C THR A 7 -8.24 -5.62 14.80
N ASN A 8 -7.47 -4.60 14.44
CA ASN A 8 -6.53 -3.92 15.34
C ASN A 8 -7.15 -2.72 16.07
N LYS A 9 -8.47 -2.53 15.92
CA LYS A 9 -9.24 -1.44 16.54
C LYS A 9 -10.55 -2.00 17.07
N GLU A 10 -10.76 -1.84 18.36
CA GLU A 10 -12.02 -2.16 19.02
C GLU A 10 -13.16 -1.31 18.41
N GLY A 11 -14.33 -1.93 18.23
CA GLY A 11 -15.51 -1.28 17.63
C GLY A 11 -15.43 -0.97 16.13
N LEU A 12 -14.35 -1.33 15.43
CA LEU A 12 -14.24 -1.13 13.96
C LEU A 12 -15.18 -2.05 13.18
N VAL A 13 -15.53 -3.19 13.74
CA VAL A 13 -16.39 -4.20 13.13
C VAL A 13 -17.70 -4.28 13.92
N GLY A 14 -18.83 -4.24 13.23
CA GLY A 14 -20.16 -4.41 13.80
C GLY A 14 -21.06 -5.22 12.87
N ASP A 15 -22.28 -5.53 13.32
CA ASP A 15 -23.30 -6.26 12.55
C ASP A 15 -22.77 -7.58 11.93
N VAL A 16 -22.03 -8.38 12.70
CA VAL A 16 -21.51 -9.69 12.25
C VAL A 16 -22.66 -10.70 12.19
N LYS A 17 -22.87 -11.32 11.02
CA LYS A 17 -23.92 -12.30 10.74
C LYS A 17 -23.38 -13.40 9.84
N LEU A 18 -23.91 -14.61 10.00
CA LEU A 18 -23.66 -15.73 9.09
C LEU A 18 -24.74 -15.72 8.00
N LYS A 19 -24.35 -15.89 6.73
CA LYS A 19 -25.22 -15.73 5.55
C LYS A 19 -25.41 -17.03 4.75
N GLY A 20 -25.32 -18.17 5.42
CA GLY A 20 -25.41 -19.50 4.80
C GLY A 20 -24.15 -19.87 3.99
N SER A 21 -24.16 -21.06 3.38
CA SER A 21 -23.03 -21.56 2.60
C SER A 21 -22.90 -20.83 1.26
N LEU A 22 -21.65 -20.55 0.87
CA LEU A 22 -21.35 -20.03 -0.46
C LEU A 22 -21.18 -21.20 -1.43
N GLY A 23 -22.26 -21.57 -2.13
CA GLY A 23 -22.26 -22.70 -3.07
C GLY A 23 -22.18 -24.06 -2.35
N CYS A 24 -21.27 -24.94 -2.79
CA CYS A 24 -21.04 -26.25 -2.17
C CYS A 24 -19.96 -26.23 -1.07
N SER A 25 -19.56 -25.05 -0.58
CA SER A 25 -18.57 -24.96 0.49
C SER A 25 -19.18 -25.36 1.84
N ASP A 26 -18.38 -26.07 2.63
CA ASP A 26 -18.59 -26.36 4.04
C ASP A 26 -18.38 -25.13 4.95
N HIS A 27 -17.92 -24.00 4.41
CA HIS A 27 -17.80 -22.73 5.12
C HIS A 27 -19.06 -21.86 4.98
N GLU A 28 -19.45 -21.22 6.08
CA GLU A 28 -20.52 -20.24 6.11
C GLU A 28 -19.99 -18.83 5.82
N MET A 29 -20.73 -18.07 5.02
CA MET A 29 -20.36 -16.69 4.68
C MET A 29 -20.53 -15.78 5.90
N VAL A 30 -19.45 -15.12 6.33
CA VAL A 30 -19.52 -14.10 7.38
C VAL A 30 -19.75 -12.72 6.76
N GLU A 31 -20.92 -12.13 7.00
CA GLU A 31 -21.25 -10.74 6.66
C GLU A 31 -21.01 -9.85 7.87
N PHE A 32 -20.31 -8.73 7.69
CA PHE A 32 -20.05 -7.76 8.75
C PHE A 32 -19.95 -6.34 8.19
N ARG A 33 -20.12 -5.34 9.05
CA ARG A 33 -19.97 -3.93 8.72
C ARG A 33 -18.70 -3.36 9.33
N ILE A 34 -17.94 -2.64 8.51
CA ILE A 34 -16.80 -1.85 8.98
C ILE A 34 -17.34 -0.47 9.39
N LEU A 35 -17.46 -0.25 10.70
CA LEU A 35 -17.89 0.99 11.33
C LEU A 35 -16.74 2.00 11.29
N ARG A 36 -16.56 2.66 10.13
CA ARG A 36 -15.52 3.68 9.97
C ARG A 36 -16.13 5.02 9.61
N ALA A 37 -15.95 6.02 10.47
CA ALA A 37 -16.08 7.42 10.09
C ALA A 37 -14.95 7.74 9.10
N ALA A 38 -15.27 7.75 7.80
CA ALA A 38 -14.30 7.97 6.74
C ALA A 38 -13.89 9.46 6.66
N ARG A 39 -13.11 9.96 7.62
CA ARG A 39 -12.35 11.20 7.40
C ARG A 39 -11.16 10.87 6.53
N ARG A 40 -11.32 11.03 5.22
CA ARG A 40 -10.22 10.93 4.25
C ARG A 40 -9.33 12.15 4.43
N VAL A 41 -8.45 12.10 5.43
CA VAL A 41 -7.37 13.09 5.56
C VAL A 41 -6.48 12.88 4.36
N HIS A 42 -6.69 13.68 3.32
CA HIS A 42 -5.73 13.77 2.24
C HIS A 42 -4.50 14.38 2.88
N SER A 43 -3.43 13.59 3.04
CA SER A 43 -2.14 14.17 3.37
C SER A 43 -1.78 15.10 2.22
N LYS A 44 -1.97 16.42 2.43
CA LYS A 44 -1.57 17.48 1.49
C LYS A 44 -0.05 17.61 1.56
N LEU A 45 0.68 16.51 1.38
CA LEU A 45 2.13 16.54 1.33
C LEU A 45 2.53 17.28 0.06
N THR A 46 3.03 18.50 0.23
CA THR A 46 3.66 19.27 -0.82
C THR A 46 5.14 18.93 -0.88
N THR A 47 5.67 18.79 -2.09
CA THR A 47 7.10 18.56 -2.34
C THR A 47 7.58 19.58 -3.36
N LEU A 48 8.83 20.03 -3.27
CA LEU A 48 9.43 20.90 -4.27
C LEU A 48 9.44 20.24 -5.65
N ASP A 49 9.12 21.00 -6.69
CA ASP A 49 9.14 20.54 -8.08
C ASP A 49 10.37 21.05 -8.82
N PHE A 50 11.51 20.40 -8.56
CA PHE A 50 12.80 20.74 -9.18
C PHE A 50 12.80 20.68 -10.71
N ARG A 51 11.81 20.03 -11.34
CA ARG A 51 11.67 20.03 -12.81
C ARG A 51 11.24 21.39 -13.38
N ARG A 52 10.56 22.19 -12.57
CA ARG A 52 10.06 23.52 -12.92
C ARG A 52 10.82 24.62 -12.19
N ALA A 53 11.95 24.28 -11.56
CA ALA A 53 12.78 25.24 -10.87
C ALA A 53 13.45 26.18 -11.87
N ASP A 54 13.45 27.47 -11.56
CA ASP A 54 14.28 28.44 -12.26
C ASP A 54 15.68 28.46 -11.62
N PHE A 55 16.57 27.62 -12.14
CA PHE A 55 17.94 27.53 -11.66
C PHE A 55 18.79 28.76 -12.00
N GLY A 56 18.40 29.55 -13.01
CA GLY A 56 19.06 30.81 -13.35
C GLY A 56 18.83 31.83 -12.26
N LEU A 57 17.56 32.11 -11.98
CA LEU A 57 17.16 33.02 -10.89
C LEU A 57 17.68 32.56 -9.53
N PHE A 58 17.66 31.25 -9.26
CA PHE A 58 18.19 30.69 -8.00
C PHE A 58 19.68 31.00 -7.82
N ARG A 59 20.47 30.84 -8.89
CA ARG A 59 21.89 31.15 -8.87
C ARG A 59 22.13 32.64 -8.70
N ASP A 60 21.39 33.48 -9.42
CA ASP A 60 21.53 34.93 -9.34
C ASP A 60 21.22 35.47 -7.94
N LEU A 61 20.17 34.96 -7.29
CA LEU A 61 19.81 35.34 -5.92
C LEU A 61 20.91 34.99 -4.91
N LEU A 62 21.56 33.84 -5.06
CA LEU A 62 22.67 33.44 -4.19
C LEU A 62 23.96 34.21 -4.50
N HIS A 63 24.19 34.55 -5.77
CA HIS A 63 25.40 35.27 -6.19
C HIS A 63 25.40 36.75 -5.76
N ARG A 64 24.21 37.36 -5.62
CA ARG A 64 24.05 38.75 -5.17
C ARG A 64 24.29 38.96 -3.68
N ILE A 65 24.42 37.89 -2.90
CA ILE A 65 24.64 38.00 -1.45
C ILE A 65 26.12 38.28 -1.22
N PRO A 66 26.47 39.35 -0.47
CA PRO A 66 27.86 39.65 -0.12
C PRO A 66 28.31 38.69 1.00
N TRP A 67 28.65 37.45 0.63
CA TRP A 67 28.99 36.38 1.57
C TRP A 67 30.14 36.74 2.51
N ASP A 68 31.14 37.46 2.01
CA ASP A 68 32.28 37.90 2.81
C ASP A 68 31.83 38.71 4.02
N LYS A 69 30.92 39.66 3.82
CA LYS A 69 30.34 40.48 4.91
C LYS A 69 29.31 39.73 5.75
N ALA A 70 28.53 38.84 5.11
CA ALA A 70 27.49 38.10 5.80
C ALA A 70 28.07 37.11 6.82
N LEU A 71 29.27 36.59 6.54
CA LEU A 71 29.94 35.55 7.33
C LEU A 71 31.12 36.07 8.16
N GLU A 72 31.54 37.33 7.97
CA GLU A 72 32.66 37.94 8.69
C GLU A 72 32.50 37.87 10.21
N GLY A 73 33.55 37.40 10.90
CA GLY A 73 33.60 37.34 12.36
C GLY A 73 32.64 36.33 13.00
N ARG A 74 31.98 35.47 12.22
CA ARG A 74 31.01 34.49 12.74
C ARG A 74 31.61 33.11 12.90
N GLY A 75 31.12 32.39 13.92
CA GLY A 75 31.43 30.97 14.09
C GLY A 75 30.82 30.10 12.99
N ALA A 76 31.28 28.85 12.89
CA ALA A 76 30.81 27.90 11.87
C ALA A 76 29.28 27.66 11.93
N GLN A 77 28.72 27.57 13.13
CA GLN A 77 27.30 27.33 13.33
C GLN A 77 26.44 28.52 12.87
N ASP A 78 26.82 29.74 13.24
CA ASP A 78 26.09 30.95 12.84
C ASP A 78 26.19 31.19 11.34
N SER A 79 27.38 30.96 10.78
CA SER A 79 27.61 31.00 9.33
C SER A 79 26.72 30.01 8.58
N TRP A 80 26.57 28.79 9.09
CA TRP A 80 25.69 27.78 8.50
C TRP A 80 24.21 28.19 8.56
N LEU A 81 23.74 28.76 9.68
CA LEU A 81 22.35 29.22 9.80
C LEU A 81 22.02 30.34 8.82
N ILE A 82 22.95 31.29 8.63
CA ILE A 82 22.80 32.40 7.67
C ILE A 82 22.76 31.86 6.24
N PHE A 83 23.70 30.99 5.89
CA PHE A 83 23.73 30.34 4.58
C PHE A 83 22.43 29.58 4.31
N LYS A 84 22.00 28.75 5.27
CA LYS A 84 20.77 27.95 5.17
C LYS A 84 19.55 28.85 5.02
N GLY A 85 19.49 29.96 5.75
CA GLY A 85 18.39 30.94 5.64
C GLY A 85 18.26 31.49 4.22
N HIS A 86 19.36 32.00 3.67
CA HIS A 86 19.39 32.52 2.30
C HIS A 86 19.10 31.46 1.24
N LEU A 87 19.61 30.24 1.42
CA LEU A 87 19.35 29.11 0.52
C LEU A 87 17.86 28.74 0.51
N LEU A 88 17.22 28.68 1.68
CA LEU A 88 15.79 28.38 1.78
C LEU A 88 14.93 29.51 1.21
N GLN A 89 15.32 30.77 1.42
CA GLN A 89 14.64 31.92 0.85
C GLN A 89 14.70 31.94 -0.68
N ALA A 90 15.88 31.63 -1.26
CA ALA A 90 16.01 31.47 -2.70
C ALA A 90 15.19 30.27 -3.21
N GLN A 91 15.15 29.18 -2.45
CA GLN A 91 14.42 27.96 -2.81
C GLN A 91 12.91 28.22 -2.90
N GLU A 92 12.34 28.95 -1.94
CA GLU A 92 10.93 29.31 -1.94
C GLU A 92 10.54 30.18 -3.13
N ARG A 93 11.42 31.07 -3.58
CA ARG A 93 11.16 31.98 -4.71
C ARG A 93 11.33 31.30 -6.07
N CYS A 94 12.25 30.36 -6.19
CA CYS A 94 12.64 29.81 -7.50
C CYS A 94 12.09 28.40 -7.76
N ILE A 95 11.66 27.67 -6.74
CA ILE A 95 11.24 26.28 -6.87
C ILE A 95 9.77 26.13 -6.48
N PRO A 96 8.85 26.00 -7.44
CA PRO A 96 7.44 25.84 -7.13
C PRO A 96 7.20 24.52 -6.39
N THR A 97 6.20 24.51 -5.51
CA THR A 97 5.77 23.27 -4.84
C THR A 97 4.73 22.54 -5.68
N LYS A 98 4.80 21.20 -5.70
CA LYS A 98 3.75 20.34 -6.24
C LYS A 98 3.13 19.52 -5.13
N ARG A 99 1.83 19.26 -5.26
CA ARG A 99 1.16 18.27 -4.40
C ARG A 99 1.67 16.88 -4.78
N LYS A 100 2.08 16.08 -3.80
CA LYS A 100 2.17 14.64 -4.00
C LYS A 100 0.77 14.14 -4.28
N SER A 101 0.47 13.85 -5.54
CA SER A 101 -0.74 13.09 -5.85
C SER A 101 -0.56 11.71 -5.23
N SER A 102 -1.47 11.33 -4.33
CA SER A 102 -1.61 9.94 -3.86
C SER A 102 -1.82 8.95 -5.02
N ASN A 103 -2.25 9.47 -6.19
CA ASN A 103 -2.43 8.71 -7.42
C ASN A 103 -1.15 8.43 -8.21
N SER A 104 0.02 8.85 -7.72
CA SER A 104 1.31 8.46 -8.30
C SER A 104 1.87 7.17 -7.70
N THR A 105 0.99 6.25 -7.25
CA THR A 105 1.37 4.84 -7.19
C THR A 105 1.82 4.48 -8.61
N LYS A 106 3.14 4.44 -8.81
CA LYS A 106 3.76 4.08 -10.09
C LYS A 106 3.01 2.86 -10.58
N ARG A 107 2.30 2.99 -11.70
CA ARG A 107 1.58 1.87 -12.29
C ARG A 107 2.60 0.75 -12.44
N PRO A 108 2.30 -0.46 -11.95
CA PRO A 108 3.20 -1.58 -12.12
C PRO A 108 3.53 -1.73 -13.62
N PRO A 109 4.77 -2.13 -13.98
CA PRO A 109 5.17 -2.23 -15.38
C PRO A 109 4.22 -3.06 -16.25
N TRP A 110 3.55 -4.07 -15.66
CA TRP A 110 2.57 -4.95 -16.33
C TRP A 110 1.21 -4.33 -16.59
N MET A 111 0.93 -3.15 -16.04
CA MET A 111 -0.39 -2.53 -16.07
C MET A 111 -0.52 -1.56 -17.26
N ASN A 112 -0.59 -2.13 -18.46
CA ASN A 112 -0.92 -1.40 -19.68
C ASN A 112 -2.43 -1.04 -19.74
N LYS A 113 -2.85 -0.25 -20.73
CA LYS A 113 -4.26 0.19 -20.87
C LYS A 113 -5.25 -0.97 -20.99
N GLU A 114 -4.86 -2.03 -21.69
CA GLU A 114 -5.69 -3.21 -21.93
C GLU A 114 -5.93 -4.03 -20.65
N VAL A 115 -4.86 -4.36 -19.93
CA VAL A 115 -4.92 -5.06 -18.64
C VAL A 115 -5.72 -4.23 -17.63
N LEU A 116 -5.57 -2.91 -17.65
CA LEU A 116 -6.36 -2.02 -16.81
C LEU A 116 -7.86 -2.07 -17.16
N GLY A 117 -8.21 -2.16 -18.44
CA GLY A 117 -9.59 -2.39 -18.90
C GLY A 117 -10.17 -3.67 -18.32
N LYS A 118 -9.44 -4.78 -18.39
CA LYS A 118 -9.85 -6.07 -17.81
C LYS A 118 -10.01 -6.01 -16.28
N VAL A 119 -9.12 -5.31 -15.58
CA VAL A 119 -9.24 -5.10 -14.13
C VAL A 119 -10.49 -4.28 -13.78
N LYS A 120 -10.87 -3.30 -14.61
CA LYS A 120 -12.12 -2.55 -14.45
C LYS A 120 -13.34 -3.44 -14.71
N GLN A 121 -13.37 -4.16 -15.82
CA GLN A 121 -14.45 -5.11 -16.14
C GLN A 121 -14.70 -6.11 -15.00
N LYS A 122 -13.63 -6.68 -14.43
CA LYS A 122 -13.73 -7.55 -13.25
C LYS A 122 -14.41 -6.86 -12.05
N LYS A 123 -14.08 -5.59 -11.79
CA LYS A 123 -14.72 -4.82 -10.70
C LYS A 123 -16.19 -4.54 -10.98
N GLU A 124 -16.52 -4.24 -12.22
CA GLU A 124 -17.90 -3.97 -12.64
C GLU A 124 -18.75 -5.23 -12.57
N ALA A 125 -18.24 -6.36 -13.06
CA ALA A 125 -18.86 -7.67 -12.94
C ALA A 125 -19.11 -8.04 -11.46
N TYR A 126 -18.16 -7.77 -10.56
CA TYR A 126 -18.37 -7.98 -9.13
C TYR A 126 -19.52 -7.12 -8.57
N ARG A 127 -19.63 -5.84 -8.98
CA ARG A 127 -20.74 -4.98 -8.55
C ARG A 127 -22.07 -5.50 -9.06
N GLY A 128 -22.14 -5.89 -10.34
CA GLY A 128 -23.33 -6.42 -10.97
C GLY A 128 -23.78 -7.73 -10.30
N TRP A 129 -22.85 -8.66 -10.09
CA TRP A 129 -23.13 -9.91 -9.36
C TRP A 129 -23.62 -9.65 -7.94
N LYS A 130 -22.96 -8.75 -7.20
CA LYS A 130 -23.37 -8.38 -5.84
C LYS A 130 -24.78 -7.74 -5.79
N GLN A 131 -25.22 -7.12 -6.88
CA GLN A 131 -26.55 -6.52 -7.03
C GLN A 131 -27.58 -7.47 -7.64
N GLY A 132 -27.21 -8.72 -7.93
CA GLY A 132 -28.09 -9.72 -8.58
C GLY A 132 -28.34 -9.45 -10.07
N GLN A 133 -27.59 -8.55 -10.71
CA GLN A 133 -27.74 -8.18 -12.11
C GLN A 133 -26.96 -9.09 -13.07
N VAL A 134 -25.99 -9.85 -12.55
CA VAL A 134 -25.08 -10.70 -13.32
C VAL A 134 -25.10 -12.09 -12.71
N ALA A 135 -25.26 -13.11 -13.55
CA ALA A 135 -25.21 -14.51 -13.13
C ALA A 135 -23.82 -14.87 -12.57
N TRP A 136 -23.76 -15.84 -11.67
CA TRP A 136 -22.51 -16.27 -11.06
C TRP A 136 -21.50 -16.77 -12.11
N GLU A 137 -21.99 -17.48 -13.13
CA GLU A 137 -21.21 -18.07 -14.21
C GLU A 137 -20.50 -16.99 -15.04
N GLU A 138 -21.25 -15.95 -15.46
CA GLU A 138 -20.73 -14.83 -16.23
C GLU A 138 -19.70 -14.00 -15.43
N TYR A 139 -19.96 -13.81 -14.13
CA TYR A 139 -18.99 -13.20 -13.23
C TYR A 139 -17.71 -14.03 -13.13
N ARG A 140 -17.83 -15.33 -12.93
CA ARG A 140 -16.70 -16.26 -12.78
C ARG A 140 -15.82 -16.25 -14.03
N GLU A 141 -16.42 -16.31 -15.21
CA GLU A 141 -15.70 -16.25 -16.49
C GLU A 141 -14.96 -14.93 -16.66
N THR A 142 -15.62 -13.80 -16.37
CA THR A 142 -15.00 -12.47 -16.45
C THR A 142 -13.82 -12.34 -15.49
N VAL A 143 -13.96 -12.86 -14.26
CA VAL A 143 -12.87 -12.89 -13.27
C VAL A 143 -11.70 -13.73 -13.76
N GLN A 144 -11.97 -14.92 -14.31
CA GLN A 144 -10.95 -15.83 -14.78
C GLN A 144 -10.17 -15.25 -15.95
N ALA A 145 -10.86 -14.75 -16.97
CA ALA A 145 -10.26 -14.05 -18.11
C ALA A 145 -9.40 -12.85 -17.66
N GLY A 146 -9.90 -12.05 -16.71
CA GLY A 146 -9.15 -10.94 -16.15
C GLY A 146 -7.89 -11.36 -15.39
N LYS A 147 -7.95 -12.45 -14.60
CA LYS A 147 -6.78 -13.02 -13.91
C LYS A 147 -5.74 -13.52 -14.91
N ASP A 148 -6.18 -14.20 -15.96
CA ASP A 148 -5.31 -14.77 -16.99
C ASP A 148 -4.61 -13.69 -17.80
N GLN A 149 -5.29 -12.60 -18.13
CA GLN A 149 -4.68 -11.45 -18.80
C GLN A 149 -3.57 -10.82 -17.93
N VAL A 150 -3.83 -10.63 -16.63
CA VAL A 150 -2.83 -10.09 -15.69
C VAL A 150 -1.63 -11.03 -15.57
N ARG A 151 -1.87 -12.35 -15.52
CA ARG A 151 -0.82 -13.36 -15.46
C ARG A 151 0.06 -13.32 -16.73
N LYS A 152 -0.56 -13.30 -17.92
CA LYS A 152 0.15 -13.19 -19.20
C LYS A 152 0.98 -11.89 -19.29
N ALA A 153 0.43 -10.76 -18.87
CA ALA A 153 1.13 -9.48 -18.90
C ALA A 153 2.35 -9.44 -17.97
N LYS A 154 2.26 -10.06 -16.79
CA LYS A 154 3.41 -10.21 -15.88
C LYS A 154 4.48 -11.12 -16.47
N ALA A 155 4.10 -12.29 -16.98
CA ALA A 155 5.00 -13.24 -17.60
C ALA A 155 5.75 -12.63 -18.81
N LEU A 156 5.06 -11.84 -19.63
CA LEU A 156 5.68 -11.14 -20.76
C LEU A 156 6.79 -10.19 -20.32
N ILE A 157 6.58 -9.47 -19.22
CA ILE A 157 7.61 -8.56 -18.69
C ILE A 157 8.78 -9.31 -18.12
N GLU A 158 8.52 -10.40 -17.38
CA GLU A 158 9.58 -11.27 -16.86
C GLU A 158 10.39 -11.89 -18.01
N LEU A 159 9.74 -12.29 -19.10
CA LEU A 159 10.38 -12.81 -20.30
C LEU A 159 11.25 -11.75 -21.00
N ASN A 160 10.72 -10.55 -21.21
CA ASN A 160 11.50 -9.44 -21.79
C ASN A 160 12.71 -9.10 -20.90
N LEU A 161 12.51 -9.08 -19.58
CA LEU A 161 13.57 -8.82 -18.62
C LEU A 161 14.66 -9.89 -18.67
N ALA A 162 14.29 -11.16 -18.85
CA ALA A 162 15.20 -12.29 -18.98
C ALA A 162 15.98 -12.26 -20.31
N ARG A 163 15.33 -11.89 -21.42
CA ARG A 163 15.96 -11.74 -22.73
C ARG A 163 17.00 -10.63 -22.72
N ASP A 164 16.67 -9.50 -22.11
CA ASP A 164 17.48 -8.28 -22.15
C ASP A 164 18.51 -8.21 -21.00
N VAL A 165 18.75 -9.30 -20.25
CA VAL A 165 19.68 -9.31 -19.09
C VAL A 165 21.10 -8.94 -19.50
N LYS A 166 21.55 -9.41 -20.66
CA LYS A 166 22.92 -9.17 -21.15
C LYS A 166 23.15 -7.68 -21.41
N ASP A 167 22.17 -7.01 -21.99
CA ASP A 167 22.26 -5.59 -22.37
C ASP A 167 21.83 -4.64 -21.24
N ASN A 168 20.95 -5.09 -20.33
CA ASN A 168 20.38 -4.28 -19.26
C ASN A 168 20.34 -5.02 -17.91
N LYS A 169 21.52 -5.39 -17.41
CA LYS A 169 21.68 -6.05 -16.09
C LYS A 169 21.02 -5.26 -14.94
N LYS A 170 21.00 -3.93 -15.02
CA LYS A 170 20.46 -3.04 -13.98
C LYS A 170 18.94 -3.18 -13.82
N SER A 171 18.18 -3.33 -14.91
CA SER A 171 16.72 -3.54 -14.80
C SER A 171 16.39 -4.87 -14.14
N PHE A 172 17.15 -5.92 -14.43
CA PHE A 172 16.98 -7.24 -13.84
C PHE A 172 17.26 -7.25 -12.35
N SER A 173 18.43 -6.74 -11.92
CA SER A 173 18.77 -6.65 -10.50
C SER A 173 17.75 -5.80 -9.72
N ARG A 174 17.26 -4.71 -10.32
CA ARG A 174 16.18 -3.91 -9.73
C ARG A 174 14.90 -4.72 -9.54
N TYR A 175 14.46 -5.46 -10.56
CA TYR A 175 13.27 -6.31 -10.46
C TYR A 175 13.39 -7.35 -9.34
N VAL A 176 14.52 -8.06 -9.27
CA VAL A 176 14.78 -9.05 -8.22
C VAL A 176 14.79 -8.39 -6.84
N SER A 177 15.43 -7.23 -6.70
CA SER A 177 15.45 -6.50 -5.43
C SER A 177 14.06 -6.04 -4.98
N ASP A 178 13.21 -5.59 -5.91
CA ASP A 178 11.83 -5.18 -5.62
C ASP A 178 10.95 -6.36 -5.18
N LYS A 179 11.18 -7.55 -5.75
CA LYS A 179 10.52 -8.80 -5.34
C LYS A 179 10.99 -9.35 -4.00
N ARG A 180 12.26 -9.11 -3.66
CA ARG A 180 12.86 -9.50 -2.38
C ARG A 180 12.47 -8.60 -1.23
N ARG A 181 11.85 -7.43 -1.48
CA ARG A 181 11.29 -6.61 -0.39
C ARG A 181 10.17 -7.39 0.29
N THR A 182 10.46 -7.94 1.46
CA THR A 182 9.44 -8.37 2.40
C THR A 182 8.56 -7.16 2.73
N ARG A 183 7.24 -7.36 2.70
CA ARG A 183 6.32 -6.38 3.29
C ARG A 183 6.66 -6.29 4.78
N GLU A 184 6.42 -5.12 5.37
CA GLU A 184 6.51 -4.97 6.83
C GLU A 184 5.76 -6.13 7.49
N ASN A 185 6.46 -6.87 8.35
CA ASN A 185 5.89 -7.97 9.12
C ASN A 185 4.75 -7.45 9.99
N VAL A 186 3.96 -8.38 10.55
CA VAL A 186 2.95 -8.04 11.56
C VAL A 186 3.61 -7.17 12.63
N GLY A 187 3.04 -5.99 12.87
CA GLY A 187 3.53 -5.06 13.88
C GLY A 187 3.51 -5.68 15.27
N PRO A 188 4.05 -4.98 16.28
CA PRO A 188 3.98 -5.46 17.66
C PRO A 188 2.54 -5.76 18.08
N LEU A 189 2.34 -6.89 18.76
CA LEU A 189 1.04 -7.33 19.30
C LEU A 189 1.02 -7.12 20.81
N GLN A 190 -0.15 -7.08 21.42
CA GLN A 190 -0.28 -7.20 22.88
C GLN A 190 -0.80 -8.61 23.18
N ASN A 191 -0.16 -9.29 24.12
CA ASN A 191 -0.66 -10.55 24.65
C ASN A 191 -1.75 -10.31 25.72
N GLU A 192 -2.34 -11.39 26.24
CA GLU A 192 -3.41 -11.32 27.26
C GLU A 192 -2.95 -10.63 28.57
N THR A 193 -1.65 -10.66 28.86
CA THR A 193 -1.05 -9.99 30.02
C THR A 193 -0.72 -8.52 29.77
N GLY A 194 -1.03 -7.98 28.58
CA GLY A 194 -0.82 -6.58 28.20
C GLY A 194 0.61 -6.23 27.78
N HIS A 195 1.51 -7.22 27.70
CA HIS A 195 2.89 -7.03 27.25
C HIS A 195 2.98 -6.94 25.72
N LEU A 196 3.89 -6.08 25.26
CA LEU A 196 4.11 -5.84 23.85
C LEU A 196 5.05 -6.91 23.26
N VAL A 197 4.49 -7.74 22.41
CA VAL A 197 5.16 -8.84 21.72
C VAL A 197 5.70 -8.36 20.37
N THR A 198 7.01 -8.47 20.18
CA THR A 198 7.71 -7.99 18.98
C THR A 198 8.35 -9.11 18.16
N GLN A 199 8.65 -10.26 18.78
CA GLN A 199 9.23 -11.42 18.13
C GLN A 199 8.20 -12.24 17.36
N ASP A 200 8.56 -12.77 16.19
CA ASP A 200 7.61 -13.45 15.31
C ASP A 200 7.11 -14.79 15.87
N MET A 201 7.92 -15.51 16.67
CA MET A 201 7.52 -16.73 17.38
C MET A 201 6.41 -16.43 18.39
N GLU A 202 6.67 -15.48 19.29
CA GLU A 202 5.73 -15.07 20.33
C GLU A 202 4.42 -14.51 19.73
N LYS A 203 4.50 -13.80 18.59
CA LYS A 203 3.28 -13.36 17.87
C LYS A 203 2.45 -14.55 17.40
N ALA A 204 3.10 -15.61 16.92
CA ALA A 204 2.41 -16.82 16.46
C ALA A 204 1.74 -17.54 17.65
N GLU A 205 2.39 -17.58 18.81
CA GLU A 205 1.82 -18.11 20.06
C GLU A 205 0.60 -17.31 20.50
N VAL A 206 0.70 -15.97 20.56
CA VAL A 206 -0.44 -15.11 20.90
C VAL A 206 -1.64 -15.34 19.97
N PHE A 207 -1.40 -15.51 18.66
CA PHE A 207 -2.47 -15.86 17.75
C PHE A 207 -3.04 -17.25 18.07
N ASN A 208 -2.18 -18.25 18.25
CA ASN A 208 -2.61 -19.62 18.53
C ASN A 208 -3.43 -19.74 19.83
N ASP A 209 -3.03 -19.04 20.89
CA ASP A 209 -3.75 -19.00 22.16
C ASP A 209 -5.14 -18.39 21.98
N PHE A 210 -5.24 -17.29 21.22
CA PHE A 210 -6.53 -16.70 20.86
C PHE A 210 -7.38 -17.66 20.01
N PHE A 211 -6.77 -18.36 19.04
CA PHE A 211 -7.46 -19.37 18.23
C PHE A 211 -8.01 -20.52 19.08
N ALA A 212 -7.26 -20.97 20.08
CA ALA A 212 -7.68 -22.02 21.00
C ALA A 212 -8.82 -21.55 21.92
N SER A 213 -8.78 -20.30 22.40
CA SER A 213 -9.78 -19.78 23.34
C SER A 213 -11.17 -19.58 22.71
N VAL A 214 -11.24 -19.26 21.42
CA VAL A 214 -12.52 -19.11 20.69
C VAL A 214 -13.03 -20.43 20.09
N PHE A 215 -12.30 -21.53 20.28
CA PHE A 215 -12.70 -22.84 19.78
C PHE A 215 -13.84 -23.40 20.64
N THR A 216 -15.03 -23.55 20.06
CA THR A 216 -16.17 -24.20 20.73
C THR A 216 -16.17 -25.70 20.40
N SER A 217 -16.06 -26.54 21.42
CA SER A 217 -16.21 -28.00 21.30
C SER A 217 -17.68 -28.38 21.09
N LYS A 218 -18.26 -28.07 19.92
CA LYS A 218 -19.53 -28.65 19.50
C LYS A 218 -19.29 -29.78 18.53
N CYS A 219 -18.97 -30.95 19.08
CA CYS A 219 -19.19 -32.25 18.45
C CYS A 219 -19.07 -33.34 19.52
N LEU A 220 -20.12 -33.59 20.30
CA LEU A 220 -20.42 -34.91 20.90
C LEU A 220 -21.89 -34.93 21.40
N SER A 221 -22.85 -34.88 20.48
CA SER A 221 -24.18 -35.49 20.71
C SER A 221 -24.94 -35.64 19.39
N HIS A 222 -24.38 -36.42 18.46
CA HIS A 222 -25.22 -37.23 17.58
C HIS A 222 -25.34 -38.61 18.23
N THR A 223 -26.28 -38.72 19.17
CA THR A 223 -26.84 -40.00 19.60
C THR A 223 -28.03 -40.33 18.71
N ALA A 224 -28.02 -41.58 18.24
CA ALA A 224 -28.96 -42.30 17.37
C ALA A 224 -28.83 -42.02 15.86
#